data_AF-A0A3S0NYV3-F1
#
_entry.id   AF-A0A3S0NYV3-F1
#
_cell.length_a   1.000
_cell.length_b   1.000
_cell.length_c   1.000
_cell.angle_alpha   90.00
_cell.angle_beta   90.00
_cell.angle_gamma   90.00
#
_symmetry.space_group_name_H-M   'P 1'
#
loop_
_entity.id
_entity.type
_entity.pdbx_description
1 polymer ?
#
loop_
_entity_poly.entity_id
_entity_poly.type
_entity_poly.pdbx_seq_one_letter_code
_entity_poly.pdbx_strand_id
1 'polypeptide(L)'
;MFHKKIIKNIDYGCLCPICLNYFDQRDNSLLTFDHNPPKSLGGKDDVLTCETCNNVAGHKIDKELLTALKEIEINGFKANTKFRKRIKNDSTKNETVTADFTIGKNNEIVMNLIKQDSNPVAYDNFIKSKSMSYSNPMFFTDEPFYSGWTTGYKFTIEKEQKSDERLSSICLLKIAYLIAYQKLGHIFLFNQNLDKVREQIKFPEREIIKNPFWIHFDFPDECLGLNLITIPKELKCFLIIFDLETKAGKY
;
A
#
# COMPACT_ATOMS: atom_id res chain seq x y z
N MET A 1 -1.39 20.49 -5.25
CA MET A 1 -0.38 21.22 -6.03
C MET A 1 0.98 20.80 -5.49
N PHE A 2 1.67 19.87 -6.15
CA PHE A 2 2.98 19.38 -5.69
C PHE A 2 4.04 20.43 -6.02
N HIS A 3 4.70 20.98 -5.01
CA HIS A 3 5.92 21.77 -5.23
C HIS A 3 6.99 20.81 -5.78
N LYS A 4 7.21 20.82 -7.10
CA LYS A 4 8.36 20.18 -7.73
C LYS A 4 9.60 20.89 -7.16
N LYS A 5 10.39 20.21 -6.32
CA LYS A 5 11.73 20.68 -5.95
C LYS A 5 12.54 20.70 -7.23
N ILE A 6 12.68 21.88 -7.85
CA ILE A 6 13.54 22.05 -9.01
C ILE A 6 14.98 21.99 -8.49
N ILE A 7 15.74 21.02 -8.98
CA ILE A 7 17.16 20.88 -8.66
C ILE A 7 17.89 21.94 -9.46
N LYS A 8 18.35 22.99 -8.78
CA LYS A 8 18.87 24.19 -9.46
C LYS A 8 20.33 24.10 -9.87
N ASN A 9 21.14 23.19 -9.31
CA ASN A 9 22.54 23.00 -9.68
C ASN A 9 22.96 21.57 -9.36
N ILE A 10 23.19 20.75 -10.39
CA ILE A 10 24.00 19.54 -10.25
C ILE A 10 25.31 19.86 -10.95
N ASP A 11 26.39 20.10 -10.20
CA ASP A 11 27.67 20.51 -10.77
C ASP A 11 28.32 19.41 -11.63
N TYR A 12 27.84 18.16 -11.48
CA TYR A 12 28.29 16.97 -12.18
C TYR A 12 27.10 16.21 -12.78
N GLY A 13 27.30 15.43 -13.84
CA GLY A 13 26.22 14.60 -14.34
C GLY A 13 25.82 13.49 -13.38
N CYS A 14 24.57 13.05 -13.46
CA CYS A 14 23.93 12.04 -12.62
C CYS A 14 23.41 10.89 -13.47
N LEU A 15 23.62 9.65 -13.02
CA LEU A 15 22.96 8.48 -13.57
C LEU A 15 21.66 8.20 -12.82
N CYS A 16 20.55 8.03 -13.53
CA CYS A 16 19.33 7.52 -12.91
C CYS A 16 19.55 6.06 -12.46
N PRO A 17 19.31 5.70 -11.19
CA PRO A 17 19.63 4.37 -10.68
C PRO A 17 18.74 3.26 -11.25
N ILE A 18 17.60 3.60 -11.88
CA ILE A 18 16.69 2.61 -12.47
C ILE A 18 17.04 2.34 -13.93
N CYS A 19 17.14 3.39 -14.76
CA CYS A 19 17.36 3.22 -16.21
C CYS A 19 18.82 3.38 -16.66
N LEU A 20 19.71 3.83 -15.77
CA LEU A 20 21.12 4.13 -16.05
C LEU A 20 21.36 5.21 -17.11
N ASN A 21 20.33 5.95 -17.52
CA ASN A 21 20.52 7.12 -18.38
C ASN A 21 21.31 8.20 -17.64
N TYR A 22 22.23 8.84 -18.35
CA TYR A 22 23.00 9.98 -17.89
C TYR A 22 22.22 11.27 -18.11
N PHE A 23 22.26 12.15 -17.12
CA PHE A 23 21.64 13.47 -17.10
C PHE A 23 22.68 14.49 -16.68
N ASP A 24 22.77 15.61 -17.39
CA ASP A 24 23.64 16.73 -17.00
C ASP A 24 22.84 17.96 -16.55
N GLN A 25 23.52 19.08 -16.33
CA GLN A 25 22.93 20.35 -15.88
C GLN A 25 21.74 20.80 -16.73
N ARG A 26 21.75 20.51 -18.03
CA ARG A 26 20.68 20.89 -18.97
C ARG A 26 19.42 20.08 -18.74
N ASP A 27 19.56 18.88 -18.16
CA ASP A 27 18.49 17.93 -17.94
C ASP A 27 17.91 17.99 -16.53
N ASN A 28 18.35 18.93 -15.68
CA ASN A 28 17.91 19.07 -14.28
C ASN A 28 16.37 19.10 -14.10
N SER A 29 15.64 19.60 -15.10
CA SER A 29 14.17 19.65 -15.08
C SER A 29 13.49 18.28 -15.23
N LEU A 30 14.21 17.29 -15.76
CA LEU A 30 13.80 15.91 -15.98
C LEU A 30 14.12 14.98 -14.81
N LEU A 31 14.76 15.51 -13.77
CA LEU A 31 15.13 14.77 -12.57
C LEU A 31 14.19 15.10 -11.41
N THR A 32 13.85 14.09 -10.62
CA THR A 32 12.98 14.22 -9.45
C THR A 32 13.46 13.33 -8.31
N PHE A 33 13.17 13.74 -7.08
CA PHE A 33 13.36 12.88 -5.91
C PHE A 33 12.27 11.81 -5.88
N ASP A 34 12.68 10.55 -5.90
CA ASP A 34 11.83 9.39 -5.62
C ASP A 34 11.82 9.14 -4.12
N HIS A 35 10.63 8.88 -3.58
CA HIS A 35 10.42 8.61 -2.17
C HIS A 35 10.42 7.10 -1.97
N ASN A 36 11.29 6.58 -1.08
CA ASN A 36 11.44 5.15 -0.88
C ASN A 36 11.48 4.80 0.62
N PRO A 37 10.39 4.23 1.20
CA PRO A 37 9.09 3.89 0.58
C PRO A 37 8.35 5.07 -0.06
N PRO A 38 7.26 4.88 -0.83
CA PRO A 38 6.44 5.97 -1.32
C PRO A 38 5.99 6.90 -0.19
N LYS A 39 5.85 8.21 -0.46
CA LYS A 39 5.43 9.20 0.57
C LYS A 39 4.11 8.85 1.27
N SER A 40 3.19 8.18 0.58
CA SER A 40 1.93 7.70 1.15
C SER A 40 2.10 6.58 2.18
N LEU A 41 3.30 6.00 2.26
CA LEU A 41 3.71 4.89 3.12
C LEU A 41 4.86 5.28 4.08
N GLY A 42 4.96 6.55 4.47
CA GLY A 42 5.98 7.03 5.41
C GLY A 42 7.30 7.48 4.77
N GLY A 43 7.41 7.38 3.44
CA GLY A 43 8.59 7.76 2.66
C GLY A 43 9.12 9.18 2.84
N LYS A 44 10.44 9.34 2.74
CA LYS A 44 11.13 10.65 2.69
C LYS A 44 11.76 10.86 1.31
N ASP A 45 12.16 12.10 1.00
CA ASP A 45 12.87 12.43 -0.24
C ASP A 45 14.27 11.80 -0.19
N ASP A 46 14.48 10.67 -0.88
CA ASP A 46 15.67 9.84 -0.61
C ASP A 46 16.61 9.66 -1.79
N VAL A 47 16.10 9.54 -3.03
CA VAL A 47 16.93 9.18 -4.19
C VAL A 47 16.59 10.00 -5.42
N LEU A 48 17.62 10.54 -6.07
CA LEU A 48 17.47 11.22 -7.35
C LEU A 48 17.26 10.23 -8.50
N THR A 49 16.14 10.35 -9.21
CA THR A 49 15.79 9.52 -10.38
C THR A 49 15.30 10.40 -11.53
N CYS A 50 15.15 9.83 -12.72
CA CYS A 50 14.47 10.56 -13.80
C CYS A 50 12.94 10.51 -13.60
N GLU A 51 12.29 11.60 -13.98
CA GLU A 51 10.85 11.80 -13.86
C GLU A 51 10.05 10.67 -14.53
N THR A 52 10.54 10.17 -15.67
CA THR A 52 9.91 9.03 -16.36
C THR A 52 9.90 7.77 -15.51
N CYS A 53 11.03 7.38 -14.91
CA CYS A 53 11.08 6.17 -14.10
C CYS A 53 10.25 6.31 -12.82
N ASN A 54 10.34 7.47 -12.16
CA ASN A 54 9.58 7.78 -10.95
C ASN A 54 8.07 7.70 -11.23
N ASN A 55 7.58 8.40 -12.26
CA ASN A 55 6.16 8.42 -12.59
C ASN A 55 5.63 7.04 -13.01
N VAL A 56 6.38 6.29 -13.83
CA VAL A 56 5.98 4.94 -14.26
C VAL A 56 5.90 4.00 -13.05
N ALA A 57 6.90 4.01 -12.18
CA ALA A 57 6.88 3.20 -10.96
C ALA A 57 5.71 3.61 -10.03
N GLY A 58 5.52 4.91 -9.84
CA GLY A 58 4.43 5.47 -9.04
C GLY A 58 3.04 5.00 -9.48
N HIS A 59 2.80 5.04 -10.80
CA HIS A 59 1.50 4.65 -11.37
C HIS A 59 1.29 3.13 -11.46
N LYS A 60 2.35 2.34 -11.68
CA LYS A 60 2.24 0.90 -11.94
C LYS A 60 2.41 0.01 -10.71
N ILE A 61 3.33 0.34 -9.81
CA ILE A 61 3.70 -0.55 -8.68
C ILE A 61 3.47 0.08 -7.31
N ASP A 62 3.76 1.37 -7.12
CA ASP A 62 3.59 2.01 -5.80
C ASP A 62 2.12 2.11 -5.38
N LYS A 63 1.24 2.37 -6.35
CA LYS A 63 -0.22 2.36 -6.15
C LYS A 63 -0.73 0.98 -5.71
N GLU A 64 -0.15 -0.10 -6.25
CA GLU A 64 -0.57 -1.46 -5.94
C GLU A 64 -0.21 -1.83 -4.49
N LEU A 65 1.01 -1.51 -4.05
CA LEU A 65 1.41 -1.71 -2.65
C LEU A 65 0.52 -0.93 -1.66
N LEU A 66 0.20 0.33 -1.97
CA LEU A 66 -0.72 1.12 -1.15
C LEU A 66 -2.12 0.51 -1.10
N THR A 67 -2.59 -0.07 -2.22
CA THR A 67 -3.89 -0.72 -2.30
C THR A 67 -3.89 -2.02 -1.50
N ALA A 68 -2.84 -2.82 -1.61
CA ALA A 68 -2.67 -4.06 -0.84
C ALA A 68 -2.68 -3.81 0.68
N LEU A 69 -1.93 -2.80 1.15
CA LEU A 69 -1.92 -2.45 2.58
C LEU A 69 -3.29 -1.99 3.08
N LYS A 70 -4.00 -1.16 2.29
CA LYS A 70 -5.38 -0.76 2.63
C LYS A 70 -6.33 -1.95 2.67
N GLU A 71 -6.18 -2.92 1.78
CA GLU A 71 -6.99 -4.14 1.80
C GLU A 71 -6.72 -4.97 3.05
N ILE A 72 -5.46 -5.12 3.46
CA ILE A 72 -5.09 -5.78 4.72
C ILE A 72 -5.72 -5.06 5.91
N GLU A 73 -5.69 -3.72 5.93
CA GLU A 73 -6.28 -2.90 6.99
C GLU A 73 -7.80 -3.04 7.09
N ILE A 74 -8.48 -3.01 5.95
CA ILE A 74 -9.93 -3.14 5.87
C ILE A 74 -10.35 -4.55 6.30
N ASN A 75 -9.68 -5.58 5.79
CA ASN A 75 -10.00 -6.98 6.10
C ASN A 75 -9.67 -7.35 7.55
N GLY A 76 -8.61 -6.76 8.12
CA GLY A 76 -8.20 -6.95 9.50
C GLY A 76 -8.93 -6.03 10.49
N PHE A 77 -9.89 -5.20 10.03
CA PHE A 77 -10.59 -4.21 10.84
C PHE A 77 -9.64 -3.34 11.69
N LYS A 78 -8.52 -2.89 11.10
CA LYS A 78 -7.51 -2.11 11.81
C LYS A 78 -8.06 -0.73 12.20
N ALA A 79 -7.79 -0.29 13.43
CA ALA A 79 -8.22 1.01 13.92
C ALA A 79 -7.68 2.17 13.07
N ASN A 80 -8.46 3.27 13.01
CA ASN A 80 -8.20 4.47 12.20
C ASN A 80 -8.27 4.25 10.68
N THR A 81 -8.79 3.11 10.23
CA THR A 81 -9.05 2.84 8.81
C THR A 81 -10.34 3.52 8.37
N LYS A 82 -10.31 4.19 7.21
CA LYS A 82 -11.48 4.80 6.57
C LYS A 82 -11.59 4.32 5.14
N PHE A 83 -12.78 3.87 4.75
CA PHE A 83 -13.01 3.39 3.39
C PHE A 83 -14.45 3.61 2.94
N ARG A 84 -14.62 3.83 1.65
CA ARG A 84 -15.93 3.96 1.00
C ARG A 84 -16.26 2.68 0.26
N LYS A 85 -17.44 2.11 0.50
CA LYS A 85 -17.91 0.92 -0.20
C LYS A 85 -19.37 1.05 -0.58
N ARG A 86 -19.72 0.35 -1.65
CA ARG A 86 -21.11 0.09 -2.04
C ARG A 86 -21.59 -1.15 -1.30
N ILE A 87 -22.73 -1.03 -0.65
CA ILE A 87 -23.39 -2.11 0.08
C ILE A 87 -24.72 -2.47 -0.58
N LYS A 88 -25.11 -3.73 -0.41
CA LYS A 88 -26.39 -4.25 -0.89
C LYS A 88 -27.06 -5.09 0.19
N ASN A 89 -28.38 -5.17 0.14
CA ASN A 89 -29.16 -6.13 0.92
C ASN A 89 -30.41 -6.57 0.15
N ASP A 90 -31.18 -7.48 0.72
CA ASP A 90 -32.39 -8.02 0.07
C ASP A 90 -33.42 -6.93 -0.25
N SER A 91 -33.43 -5.84 0.54
CA SER A 91 -34.34 -4.70 0.35
C SER A 91 -33.88 -3.73 -0.75
N THR A 92 -32.61 -3.73 -1.16
CA THR A 92 -32.12 -2.86 -2.24
C THR A 92 -32.40 -3.41 -3.64
N LYS A 93 -32.97 -4.62 -3.79
CA LYS A 93 -33.34 -5.20 -5.10
C LYS A 93 -32.20 -5.16 -6.13
N ASN A 94 -31.00 -5.58 -5.73
CA ASN A 94 -29.74 -5.53 -6.50
C ASN A 94 -29.15 -4.13 -6.77
N GLU A 95 -29.79 -3.06 -6.32
CA GLU A 95 -29.18 -1.73 -6.30
C GLU A 95 -28.17 -1.63 -5.14
N THR A 96 -27.27 -0.66 -5.24
CA THR A 96 -26.24 -0.41 -4.22
C THR A 96 -26.45 0.91 -3.51
N VAL A 97 -26.17 0.94 -2.21
CA VAL A 97 -26.09 2.15 -1.40
C VAL A 97 -24.62 2.43 -1.10
N THR A 98 -24.19 3.68 -1.26
CA THR A 98 -22.82 4.10 -0.95
C THR A 98 -22.71 4.44 0.53
N ALA A 99 -21.69 3.90 1.21
CA ALA A 99 -21.43 4.14 2.62
C ALA A 99 -19.95 4.42 2.87
N ASP A 100 -19.68 5.39 3.75
CA ASP A 100 -18.36 5.64 4.33
C ASP A 100 -18.24 4.91 5.66
N PHE A 101 -17.25 4.04 5.76
CA PHE A 101 -16.91 3.28 6.96
C PHE A 101 -15.71 3.92 7.66
N THR A 102 -15.79 4.03 8.98
CA THR A 102 -14.66 4.41 9.84
C THR A 102 -14.54 3.38 10.96
N ILE A 103 -13.36 2.77 11.08
CA ILE A 103 -13.02 1.87 12.18
C ILE A 103 -12.34 2.69 13.27
N GLY A 104 -13.01 2.86 14.40
CA GLY A 104 -12.51 3.58 15.57
C GLY A 104 -11.52 2.76 16.39
N LYS A 105 -10.89 3.40 17.38
CA LYS A 105 -9.93 2.74 18.29
C LYS A 105 -10.59 1.79 19.30
N ASN A 106 -11.89 1.96 19.56
CA ASN A 106 -12.65 1.21 20.56
C ASN A 106 -13.45 0.05 19.95
N ASN A 107 -12.98 -0.54 18.84
CA ASN A 107 -13.70 -1.53 18.05
C ASN A 107 -15.07 -1.06 17.50
N GLU A 108 -15.31 0.26 17.51
CA GLU A 108 -16.51 0.85 16.95
C GLU A 108 -16.37 0.98 15.43
N ILE A 109 -17.37 0.50 14.69
CA ILE A 109 -17.47 0.72 13.25
C ILE A 109 -18.58 1.73 13.01
N VAL A 110 -18.20 2.93 12.56
CA VAL A 110 -19.15 3.97 12.16
C VAL A 110 -19.42 3.84 10.66
N MET A 111 -20.68 3.57 10.32
CA MET A 111 -21.16 3.55 8.93
C MET A 111 -22.00 4.81 8.66
N ASN A 112 -21.56 5.63 7.71
CA ASN A 112 -22.28 6.80 7.25
C ASN A 112 -22.83 6.55 5.84
N LEU A 113 -24.15 6.45 5.71
CA LEU A 113 -24.81 6.27 4.42
C LEU A 113 -24.87 7.60 3.66
N ILE A 114 -24.53 7.58 2.37
CA ILE A 114 -24.43 8.78 1.54
C ILE A 114 -25.59 8.80 0.54
N LYS A 115 -26.62 9.59 0.84
CA LYS A 115 -27.80 9.70 -0.02
C LYS A 115 -27.49 10.24 -1.42
N GLN A 116 -26.57 11.20 -1.52
CA GLN A 116 -26.22 11.87 -2.79
C GLN A 116 -25.56 10.93 -3.81
N ASP A 117 -24.73 10.01 -3.32
CA ASP A 117 -23.98 9.04 -4.13
C ASP A 117 -24.72 7.69 -4.25
N SER A 118 -26.00 7.65 -3.90
CA SER A 118 -26.82 6.43 -3.88
C SER A 118 -28.10 6.62 -4.69
N ASN A 119 -28.64 5.52 -5.21
CA ASN A 119 -29.99 5.51 -5.75
C ASN A 119 -30.99 5.87 -4.63
N PRO A 120 -31.82 6.94 -4.77
CA PRO A 120 -32.72 7.38 -3.70
C PRO A 120 -33.69 6.31 -3.22
N VAL A 121 -34.21 5.49 -4.15
CA VAL A 121 -35.16 4.42 -3.83
C VAL A 121 -34.45 3.31 -3.05
N ALA A 122 -33.24 2.94 -3.46
CA ALA A 122 -32.43 1.94 -2.77
C ALA A 122 -32.03 2.42 -1.37
N TYR A 123 -31.68 3.70 -1.22
CA TYR A 123 -31.35 4.32 0.06
C TYR A 123 -32.53 4.25 1.04
N ASP A 124 -33.72 4.67 0.61
CA ASP A 124 -34.90 4.67 1.47
C ASP A 124 -35.32 3.23 1.86
N ASN A 125 -35.20 2.28 0.95
CA ASN A 125 -35.44 0.87 1.25
C ASN A 125 -34.41 0.30 2.23
N PHE A 126 -33.13 0.68 2.10
CA PHE A 126 -32.08 0.26 3.02
C PHE A 126 -32.35 0.76 4.44
N ILE A 127 -32.69 2.04 4.62
CA ILE A 127 -33.05 2.60 5.94
C ILE A 127 -34.24 1.87 6.57
N LYS A 128 -35.23 1.47 5.75
CA LYS A 128 -36.43 0.75 6.22
C LYS A 128 -36.18 -0.73 6.50
N SER A 129 -35.07 -1.30 6.05
CA SER A 129 -34.75 -2.74 6.14
C SER A 129 -34.26 -3.21 7.51
N LYS A 130 -34.44 -2.40 8.56
CA LYS A 130 -34.00 -2.71 9.92
C LYS A 130 -34.64 -4.03 10.36
N SER A 131 -33.81 -5.01 10.69
CA SER A 131 -34.24 -6.34 11.16
C SER A 131 -34.08 -6.45 12.67
N MET A 132 -34.97 -7.21 13.30
CA MET A 132 -34.90 -7.55 14.72
C MET A 132 -34.42 -9.00 14.85
N SER A 133 -33.36 -9.23 15.60
CA SER A 133 -32.84 -10.56 15.89
C SER A 133 -32.81 -10.79 17.40
N TYR A 134 -33.01 -12.04 17.83
CA TYR A 134 -32.90 -12.43 19.23
C TYR A 134 -31.67 -13.31 19.42
N SER A 135 -30.78 -12.90 20.33
CA SER A 135 -29.60 -13.69 20.69
C SER A 135 -29.90 -14.52 21.94
N ASN A 136 -29.88 -15.85 21.81
CA ASN A 136 -30.09 -16.77 22.92
C ASN A 136 -28.74 -17.07 23.62
N PRO A 137 -28.61 -16.81 24.93
CA PRO A 137 -27.36 -16.99 25.68
C PRO A 137 -26.85 -18.43 25.75
N MET A 138 -27.65 -19.45 25.37
CA MET A 138 -27.20 -20.84 25.36
C MET A 138 -26.21 -21.18 24.23
N PHE A 139 -26.08 -20.32 23.21
CA PHE A 139 -25.30 -20.61 21.99
C PHE A 139 -24.17 -19.61 21.68
N PHE A 140 -23.97 -18.59 22.53
CA PHE A 140 -22.87 -17.62 22.40
C PHE A 140 -22.02 -17.66 23.68
N THR A 141 -20.90 -18.37 23.64
CA THR A 141 -20.03 -18.62 24.80
C THR A 141 -19.09 -17.46 25.14
N ASP A 142 -18.95 -16.48 24.25
CA ASP A 142 -17.83 -15.52 24.30
C ASP A 142 -18.24 -14.11 24.76
N GLU A 143 -19.55 -13.80 24.84
CA GLU A 143 -20.07 -12.53 25.39
C GLU A 143 -21.32 -12.75 26.26
N PRO A 144 -21.18 -12.98 27.58
CA PRO A 144 -22.29 -13.34 28.48
C PRO A 144 -23.28 -12.19 28.79
N PHE A 145 -23.17 -11.03 28.14
CA PHE A 145 -23.92 -9.82 28.48
C PHE A 145 -24.96 -9.34 27.45
N TYR A 146 -25.13 -10.03 26.31
CA TYR A 146 -26.15 -9.67 25.32
C TYR A 146 -27.24 -10.74 25.14
N SER A 147 -28.07 -10.94 26.16
CA SER A 147 -29.35 -11.65 26.01
C SER A 147 -30.46 -10.65 25.68
N GLY A 148 -31.10 -10.76 24.53
CA GLY A 148 -32.22 -9.87 24.18
C GLY A 148 -32.46 -9.67 22.70
N TRP A 149 -33.42 -8.78 22.41
CA TRP A 149 -33.72 -8.33 21.07
C TRP A 149 -32.73 -7.24 20.64
N THR A 150 -32.03 -7.48 19.55
CA THR A 150 -31.13 -6.50 18.92
C THR A 150 -31.74 -6.05 17.60
N THR A 151 -31.75 -4.74 17.36
CA THR A 151 -32.07 -4.21 16.03
C THR A 151 -30.79 -4.00 15.23
N GLY A 152 -30.73 -4.53 14.01
CA GLY A 152 -29.55 -4.40 13.16
C GLY A 152 -29.90 -4.36 11.68
N TYR A 153 -28.92 -3.94 10.88
CA TYR A 153 -28.98 -4.03 9.42
C TYR A 153 -28.19 -5.26 8.97
N LYS A 154 -28.80 -6.06 8.10
CA LYS A 154 -28.10 -7.11 7.36
C LYS A 154 -27.72 -6.55 6.00
N PHE A 155 -26.44 -6.61 5.67
CA PHE A 155 -25.92 -6.15 4.39
C PHE A 155 -24.67 -6.94 4.01
N THR A 156 -24.34 -6.91 2.73
CA THR A 156 -23.15 -7.55 2.20
C THR A 156 -22.23 -6.49 1.62
N ILE A 157 -20.96 -6.55 1.99
CA ILE A 157 -19.87 -5.81 1.33
C ILE A 157 -19.18 -6.78 0.38
N GLU A 158 -19.07 -6.43 -0.88
CA GLU A 158 -18.24 -7.20 -1.82
C GLU A 158 -16.76 -6.92 -1.55
N LYS A 159 -16.01 -8.00 -1.29
CA LYS A 159 -14.56 -7.96 -1.24
C LYS A 159 -14.06 -7.76 -2.67
N GLU A 160 -13.75 -6.53 -3.02
CA GLU A 160 -12.99 -6.26 -4.24
C GLU A 160 -11.52 -6.52 -3.90
N GLN A 161 -10.94 -7.60 -4.42
CA GLN A 161 -9.50 -7.77 -4.46
C GLN A 161 -9.00 -6.97 -5.65
N LYS A 162 -8.56 -5.74 -5.39
CA LYS A 162 -8.10 -4.81 -6.42
C LYS A 162 -6.60 -4.85 -6.57
N SER A 163 -5.86 -5.19 -5.52
CA SER A 163 -4.40 -5.18 -5.55
C SER A 163 -3.83 -6.37 -6.33
N ASP A 164 -2.84 -6.09 -7.18
CA ASP A 164 -1.97 -7.11 -7.75
C ASP A 164 -0.80 -7.36 -6.80
N GLU A 165 -0.80 -8.55 -6.18
CA GLU A 165 0.22 -8.97 -5.22
C GLU A 165 1.62 -9.01 -5.84
N ARG A 166 1.73 -9.40 -7.12
CA ARG A 166 3.01 -9.47 -7.83
C ARG A 166 3.56 -8.06 -8.06
N LEU A 167 2.72 -7.12 -8.50
CA LEU A 167 3.13 -5.72 -8.66
C LEU A 167 3.49 -5.07 -7.31
N SER A 168 2.77 -5.41 -6.24
CA SER A 168 3.09 -4.98 -4.88
C SER A 168 4.46 -5.49 -4.44
N SER A 169 4.79 -6.76 -4.76
CA SER A 169 6.10 -7.36 -4.49
C SER A 169 7.22 -6.66 -5.26
N ILE A 170 6.97 -6.25 -6.51
CA ILE A 170 7.93 -5.48 -7.30
C ILE A 170 8.11 -4.07 -6.73
N CYS A 171 7.07 -3.46 -6.14
CA CYS A 171 7.21 -2.21 -5.41
C CYS A 171 8.14 -2.38 -4.19
N LEU A 172 7.96 -3.43 -3.38
CA LEU A 172 8.88 -3.73 -2.27
C LEU A 172 10.32 -3.91 -2.76
N LEU A 173 10.51 -4.59 -3.89
CA LEU A 173 11.83 -4.73 -4.53
C LEU A 173 12.41 -3.37 -4.98
N LYS A 174 11.59 -2.47 -5.55
CA LYS A 174 12.01 -1.10 -5.90
C LYS A 174 12.50 -0.34 -4.67
N ILE A 175 11.73 -0.37 -3.60
CA ILE A 175 12.05 0.33 -2.35
C ILE A 175 13.38 -0.19 -1.80
N ALA A 176 13.52 -1.52 -1.67
CA ALA A 176 14.75 -2.14 -1.20
C ALA A 176 15.96 -1.74 -2.08
N TYR A 177 15.81 -1.80 -3.40
CA TYR A 177 16.85 -1.44 -4.36
C TYR A 177 17.29 0.02 -4.20
N LEU A 178 16.34 0.95 -4.09
CA LEU A 178 16.64 2.38 -4.00
C LEU A 178 17.22 2.77 -2.63
N ILE A 179 16.77 2.14 -1.53
CA ILE A 179 17.41 2.32 -0.21
C ILE A 179 18.86 1.80 -0.25
N ALA A 180 19.09 0.64 -0.86
CA ALA A 180 20.46 0.12 -1.01
C ALA A 180 21.35 1.05 -1.84
N TYR A 181 20.82 1.57 -2.96
CA TYR A 181 21.50 2.57 -3.79
C TYR A 181 21.79 3.86 -3.01
N GLN A 182 20.86 4.35 -2.18
CA GLN A 182 21.07 5.54 -1.37
C GLN A 182 22.28 5.39 -0.42
N LYS A 183 22.49 4.19 0.12
CA LYS A 183 23.59 3.90 1.06
C LYS A 183 24.93 3.60 0.37
N LEU A 184 24.89 2.85 -0.72
CA LEU A 184 26.10 2.37 -1.42
C LEU A 184 26.54 3.28 -2.58
N GLY A 185 25.66 4.19 -3.02
CA GLY A 185 25.90 5.11 -4.11
C GLY A 185 26.11 4.42 -5.46
N HIS A 186 26.86 5.07 -6.34
CA HIS A 186 27.07 4.61 -7.71
C HIS A 186 27.79 3.26 -7.82
N ILE A 187 28.55 2.84 -6.81
CA ILE A 187 29.20 1.52 -6.79
C ILE A 187 28.17 0.40 -6.95
N PHE A 188 26.98 0.60 -6.37
CA PHE A 188 25.87 -0.35 -6.47
C PHE A 188 25.41 -0.55 -7.92
N LEU A 189 25.51 0.47 -8.78
CA LEU A 189 25.07 0.37 -10.17
C LEU A 189 25.93 -0.62 -10.99
N PHE A 190 27.21 -0.76 -10.65
CA PHE A 190 28.15 -1.61 -11.39
C PHE A 190 28.00 -3.12 -11.11
N ASN A 191 27.16 -3.51 -10.16
CA ASN A 191 26.87 -4.92 -9.93
C ASN A 191 25.89 -5.46 -10.99
N GLN A 192 26.39 -6.30 -11.89
CA GLN A 192 25.62 -6.92 -12.98
C GLN A 192 24.45 -7.78 -12.48
N ASN A 193 24.51 -8.31 -11.25
CA ASN A 193 23.40 -9.08 -10.69
C ASN A 193 22.15 -8.21 -10.48
N LEU A 194 22.32 -6.90 -10.39
CA LEU A 194 21.22 -5.94 -10.20
C LEU A 194 20.59 -5.47 -11.52
N ASP A 195 21.15 -5.85 -12.67
CA ASP A 195 20.54 -5.55 -13.97
C ASP A 195 19.14 -6.13 -14.07
N LYS A 196 18.97 -7.39 -13.61
CA LYS A 196 17.66 -8.05 -13.58
C LYS A 196 16.66 -7.36 -12.64
N VAL A 197 17.15 -6.82 -11.52
CA VAL A 197 16.32 -6.05 -10.57
C VAL A 197 15.84 -4.76 -11.21
N ARG A 198 16.74 -3.99 -11.83
CA ARG A 198 16.40 -2.77 -12.58
C ARG A 198 15.44 -3.05 -13.73
N GLU A 199 15.68 -4.12 -14.48
CA GLU A 199 14.83 -4.51 -15.60
C GLU A 199 13.41 -4.86 -15.13
N GLN A 200 13.29 -5.61 -14.03
CA GLN A 200 12.01 -5.95 -13.40
C GLN A 200 11.25 -4.72 -12.91
N ILE A 201 11.95 -3.73 -12.32
CA ILE A 201 11.35 -2.46 -11.88
C ILE A 201 10.87 -1.64 -13.09
N LYS A 202 11.66 -1.58 -14.17
CA LYS A 202 11.33 -0.82 -15.38
C LYS A 202 10.16 -1.43 -16.17
N PHE A 203 10.07 -2.76 -16.18
CA PHE A 203 9.03 -3.50 -16.88
C PHE A 203 8.25 -4.41 -15.92
N PRO A 204 7.46 -3.83 -14.99
CA PRO A 204 6.86 -4.58 -13.90
C PRO A 204 5.82 -5.61 -14.37
N GLU A 205 5.27 -5.45 -15.58
CA GLU A 205 4.33 -6.42 -16.19
C GLU A 205 5.04 -7.69 -16.69
N ARG A 206 6.34 -7.64 -16.94
CA ARG A 206 7.12 -8.80 -17.37
C ARG A 206 7.54 -9.62 -16.15
N GLU A 207 7.68 -10.92 -16.33
CA GLU A 207 8.22 -11.82 -15.31
C GLU A 207 9.70 -12.08 -15.60
N ILE A 208 10.58 -11.23 -15.07
CA ILE A 208 12.03 -11.32 -15.24
C ILE A 208 12.66 -12.05 -14.04
N ILE A 209 12.21 -11.68 -12.83
CA ILE A 209 12.56 -12.37 -11.59
C ILE A 209 11.41 -13.30 -11.24
N LYS A 210 11.69 -14.61 -11.21
CA LYS A 210 10.73 -15.62 -10.80
C LYS A 210 10.61 -15.61 -9.28
N ASN A 211 9.40 -15.41 -8.78
CA ASN A 211 9.07 -15.44 -7.35
C ASN A 211 9.98 -14.55 -6.49
N PRO A 212 9.96 -13.21 -6.66
CA PRO A 212 10.56 -12.34 -5.65
C PRO A 212 9.93 -12.68 -4.29
N PHE A 213 10.72 -12.67 -3.22
CA PHE A 213 10.22 -12.92 -1.87
C PHE A 213 10.59 -11.76 -0.95
N TRP A 214 9.80 -11.61 0.10
CA TRP A 214 9.96 -10.61 1.14
C TRP A 214 9.61 -11.25 2.48
N ILE A 215 10.12 -10.67 3.55
CA ILE A 215 9.91 -11.17 4.90
C ILE A 215 9.12 -10.10 5.65
N HIS A 216 7.91 -10.44 6.07
CA HIS A 216 7.15 -9.62 7.00
C HIS A 216 7.46 -10.11 8.42
N PHE A 217 8.29 -9.35 9.11
CA PHE A 217 8.75 -9.66 10.46
C PHE A 217 9.03 -8.37 11.22
N ASP A 218 8.72 -8.37 12.51
CA ASP A 218 8.95 -7.24 13.41
C ASP A 218 10.43 -7.22 13.83
N PHE A 219 11.26 -6.69 12.95
CA PHE A 219 12.69 -6.55 13.20
C PHE A 219 12.94 -5.42 14.21
N PRO A 220 13.94 -5.54 15.10
CA PRO A 220 14.35 -4.44 15.96
C PRO A 220 14.71 -3.19 15.15
N ASP A 221 14.42 -2.00 15.68
CA ASP A 221 14.68 -0.72 15.00
C ASP A 221 16.17 -0.55 14.64
N GLU A 222 17.09 -1.18 15.36
CA GLU A 222 18.53 -1.16 15.05
C GLU A 222 18.88 -1.87 13.73
N CYS A 223 17.99 -2.75 13.25
CA CYS A 223 18.15 -3.44 11.98
C CYS A 223 17.60 -2.65 10.79
N LEU A 224 16.99 -1.48 10.99
CA LEU A 224 16.46 -0.68 9.87
C LEU A 224 17.58 -0.21 8.92
N GLY A 225 17.33 -0.33 7.62
CA GLY A 225 18.23 0.04 6.56
C GLY A 225 18.93 -1.15 5.89
N LEU A 226 20.20 -0.98 5.55
CA LEU A 226 20.99 -1.97 4.81
C LEU A 226 21.71 -2.91 5.76
N ASN A 227 21.42 -4.19 5.65
CA ASN A 227 22.07 -5.27 6.38
C ASN A 227 22.75 -6.23 5.39
N LEU A 228 23.73 -6.97 5.89
CA LEU A 228 24.44 -7.99 5.12
C LEU A 228 24.30 -9.34 5.80
N ILE A 229 23.65 -10.28 5.12
CA ILE A 229 23.68 -11.68 5.54
C ILE A 229 25.00 -12.26 5.04
N THR A 230 25.85 -12.71 5.97
CA THR A 230 27.16 -13.29 5.64
C THR A 230 27.19 -14.80 5.81
N ILE A 231 26.29 -15.36 6.61
CA ILE A 231 26.20 -16.78 6.95
C ILE A 231 24.71 -17.15 7.08
N PRO A 232 24.28 -18.31 6.57
CA PRO A 232 25.06 -19.32 5.84
C PRO A 232 25.43 -18.85 4.42
N LYS A 233 26.39 -19.54 3.76
CA LYS A 233 26.98 -19.09 2.48
C LYS A 233 25.91 -18.97 1.38
N GLU A 234 24.91 -19.86 1.43
CA GLU A 234 23.79 -19.97 0.51
C GLU A 234 22.83 -18.79 0.60
N LEU A 235 22.83 -18.07 1.72
CA LEU A 235 21.96 -16.92 1.97
C LEU A 235 22.72 -15.58 1.94
N LYS A 236 23.96 -15.57 1.43
CA LYS A 236 24.73 -14.33 1.33
C LYS A 236 24.03 -13.32 0.43
N CYS A 237 23.50 -12.26 1.01
CA CYS A 237 22.81 -11.20 0.28
C CYS A 237 22.78 -9.88 1.08
N PHE A 238 22.40 -8.82 0.39
CA PHE A 238 21.94 -7.59 1.05
C PHE A 238 20.50 -7.80 1.50
N LEU A 239 20.25 -7.62 2.79
CA LEU A 239 18.91 -7.61 3.37
C LEU A 239 18.56 -6.16 3.70
N ILE A 240 17.55 -5.63 3.02
CA ILE A 240 17.08 -4.27 3.25
C ILE A 240 15.81 -4.36 4.09
N ILE A 241 15.84 -3.71 5.25
CA ILE A 241 14.73 -3.68 6.21
C ILE A 241 14.24 -2.25 6.27
N PHE A 242 12.95 -2.04 6.12
CA PHE A 242 12.32 -0.73 6.15
C PHE A 242 10.88 -0.86 6.62
N ASP A 243 10.39 0.23 7.18
CA ASP A 243 9.02 0.32 7.66
C ASP A 243 8.10 0.87 6.58
N LEU A 244 6.85 0.41 6.56
CA LEU A 244 5.76 0.98 5.79
C LEU A 244 4.74 1.58 6.76
N GLU A 245 4.50 2.88 6.65
CA GLU A 245 3.60 3.58 7.56
C GLU A 245 2.34 4.07 6.85
N THR A 246 1.18 3.61 7.33
CA THR A 246 -0.12 4.16 6.97
C THR A 246 -0.72 4.92 8.15
N LYS A 247 -1.89 5.54 7.93
CA LYS A 247 -2.66 6.14 9.03
C LYS A 247 -3.17 5.11 10.04
N ALA A 248 -3.33 3.84 9.63
CA ALA A 248 -3.87 2.78 10.47
C ALA A 248 -2.76 2.05 11.23
N GLY A 249 -1.52 2.05 10.74
CA GLY A 249 -0.36 1.63 11.52
C GLY A 249 0.92 1.46 10.71
N LYS A 250 1.92 0.90 11.38
CA LYS A 250 3.24 0.55 10.86
C LYS A 250 3.28 -0.94 10.46
N TYR A 251 4.06 -1.28 9.43
CA TYR A 251 4.30 -2.63 8.89
C TYR A 251 5.78 -2.80 8.52
#